data_AF-W2T6V4-F1
#
_entry.id   AF-W2T6V4-F1
#
_cell.length_a   1.000
_cell.length_b   1.000
_cell.length_c   1.000
_cell.angle_alpha   90.00
_cell.angle_beta   90.00
_cell.angle_gamma   90.00
#
_symmetry.space_group_name_H-M   'P 1'
#
loop_
_entity.id
_entity.type
_entity.pdbx_description
1 polymer ?
#
loop_
_entity_poly.entity_id
_entity_poly.type
_entity_poly.pdbx_seq_one_letter_code
_entity_poly.pdbx_strand_id
1 'polypeptide(L)'
;MTGNSFGDISDGLFTEGEIHQSLSLLNLSHNGITKVASDTFKGAPAVQFLYLNDNDIKQAGPYTFEPMERLRILDMSNALGRRPADSKADLISVLFEVRKKGFVELAELKMSNNEIQTLHKDSFCKVIGLRRLDLSNNNISAFEVAPNCLRSLEALDLSRNQFTSIPASLWDSLESLSTLDISGNPLHCDCALQPFSNIARQEKYSFLNQGKTICASPPNRAGQNLFELKEDLCRSSGWGLGTLILLVVVSAGGLLAYRYYRNRIPVPPAFQFGYSGLDSDDDAVRPEFV
;
A
#
# COMPACT_ATOMS: atom_id res chain seq x y z
N MET A 1 -4.15 15.94 32.24
CA MET A 1 -3.13 16.99 32.28
C MET A 1 -2.61 17.18 30.86
N THR A 2 -2.93 18.28 30.17
CA THR A 2 -2.58 18.48 28.75
C THR A 2 -1.88 19.81 28.54
N GLY A 3 -0.94 19.89 27.61
CA GLY A 3 -0.28 21.16 27.27
C GLY A 3 0.72 21.66 28.32
N ASN A 4 1.27 20.78 29.17
CA ASN A 4 2.16 21.18 30.27
C ASN A 4 3.63 20.78 30.06
N SER A 5 4.02 20.34 28.86
CA SER A 5 5.41 19.95 28.54
C SER A 5 6.05 19.03 29.59
N PHE A 6 5.34 17.99 30.03
CA PHE A 6 5.84 17.05 31.05
C PHE A 6 7.19 16.42 30.70
N GLY A 7 7.56 16.36 29.40
CA GLY A 7 8.81 15.71 28.99
C GLY A 7 8.77 14.21 29.27
N ASP A 8 9.90 13.61 29.66
CA ASP A 8 9.97 12.19 30.00
C ASP A 8 9.14 11.86 31.24
N ILE A 9 8.18 10.95 31.11
CA ILE A 9 7.46 10.36 32.24
C ILE A 9 8.23 9.11 32.67
N SER A 10 9.43 9.34 33.21
CA SER A 10 10.25 8.30 33.83
C SER A 10 10.01 8.28 35.34
N ASP A 11 9.54 7.14 35.82
CA ASP A 11 9.13 6.80 37.19
C ASP A 11 7.67 7.21 37.48
N GLY A 12 6.84 6.19 37.72
CA GLY A 12 5.38 6.23 37.94
C GLY A 12 4.74 7.62 37.95
N LEU A 13 3.95 7.93 36.90
CA LEU A 13 3.15 9.18 36.85
C LEU A 13 2.29 9.34 38.12
N PHE A 14 1.90 8.21 38.69
CA PHE A 14 1.29 8.07 39.99
C PHE A 14 2.35 7.51 40.94
N THR A 15 2.59 8.20 42.05
CA THR A 15 3.61 7.82 43.05
C THR A 15 3.44 6.37 43.49
N GLU A 16 4.55 5.65 43.70
CA GLU A 16 4.52 4.26 44.17
C GLU A 16 3.62 4.13 45.42
N GLY A 17 2.53 3.35 45.29
CA GLY A 17 1.58 3.08 46.36
C GLY A 17 0.22 3.78 46.21
N GLU A 18 0.09 4.79 45.34
CA GLU A 18 -1.21 5.41 45.04
C GLU A 18 -1.89 4.68 43.89
N ILE A 19 -3.01 3.99 44.19
CA ILE A 19 -3.84 3.31 43.19
C ILE A 19 -5.15 4.07 43.02
N HIS A 20 -5.31 4.72 41.87
CA HIS A 20 -6.50 5.47 41.51
C HIS A 20 -7.57 4.55 40.90
N GLN A 21 -8.36 3.90 41.77
CA GLN A 21 -9.42 2.96 41.39
C GLN A 21 -10.61 3.60 40.66
N SER A 22 -10.75 4.92 40.71
CA SER A 22 -11.86 5.67 40.10
C SER A 22 -11.46 6.45 38.84
N LEU A 23 -10.16 6.59 38.55
CA LEU A 23 -9.69 7.35 37.41
C LEU A 23 -10.00 6.58 36.12
N SER A 24 -10.97 7.06 35.35
CA SER A 24 -11.43 6.42 34.12
C SER A 24 -10.83 7.03 32.86
N LEU A 25 -10.44 8.32 32.90
CA LEU A 25 -9.90 9.05 31.77
C LEU A 25 -8.58 9.68 32.18
N LEU A 26 -7.53 9.36 31.42
CA LEU A 26 -6.20 9.95 31.57
C LEU A 26 -5.82 10.62 30.25
N ASN A 27 -5.85 11.95 30.24
CA ASN A 27 -5.42 12.72 29.09
C ASN A 27 -4.03 13.29 29.33
N LEU A 28 -3.06 12.84 28.52
CA LEU A 28 -1.65 13.22 28.50
C LEU A 28 -1.23 13.75 27.12
N SER A 29 -2.18 14.23 26.32
CA SER A 29 -1.87 14.81 25.02
C SER A 29 -1.09 16.13 25.12
N HIS A 30 -0.33 16.45 24.08
CA HIS A 30 0.43 17.71 23.96
C HIS A 30 1.41 17.95 25.12
N ASN A 31 2.17 16.94 25.51
CA ASN A 31 3.08 17.05 26.66
C ASN A 31 4.55 16.81 26.33
N GLY A 32 4.89 16.59 25.05
CA GLY A 32 6.27 16.35 24.62
C GLY A 32 6.88 15.10 25.24
N ILE A 33 6.07 14.07 25.51
CA ILE A 33 6.53 12.83 26.14
C ILE A 33 7.45 12.09 25.18
N THR A 34 8.71 11.88 25.58
CA THR A 34 9.70 11.15 24.77
C THR A 34 9.96 9.72 25.21
N LYS A 35 9.63 9.38 26.45
CA LYS A 35 9.77 8.04 27.03
C LYS A 35 8.56 7.68 27.88
N VAL A 36 8.10 6.44 27.74
CA VAL A 36 7.08 5.82 28.59
C VAL A 36 7.67 4.56 29.23
N ALA A 37 7.93 4.58 30.54
CA ALA A 37 8.53 3.46 31.25
C ALA A 37 7.52 2.32 31.51
N SER A 38 8.03 1.13 31.85
CA SER A 38 7.20 -0.06 32.13
C SER A 38 6.24 0.11 33.31
N ASP A 39 6.55 1.03 34.23
CA ASP A 39 5.81 1.27 35.46
C ASP A 39 5.00 2.57 35.46
N THR A 40 5.08 3.37 34.38
CA THR A 40 4.44 4.68 34.25
C THR A 40 2.94 4.65 34.63
N PHE A 41 2.21 3.60 34.29
CA PHE A 41 0.75 3.50 34.47
C PHE A 41 0.29 2.50 35.57
N LYS A 42 1.19 1.99 36.42
CA LYS A 42 0.83 1.01 37.47
C LYS A 42 -0.24 1.51 38.44
N GLY A 43 -0.24 2.81 38.76
CA GLY A 43 -1.18 3.41 39.72
C GLY A 43 -2.58 3.71 39.16
N ALA A 44 -2.87 3.40 37.89
CA ALA A 44 -4.14 3.77 37.26
C ALA A 44 -4.84 2.61 36.52
N PRO A 45 -5.12 1.47 37.21
CA PRO A 45 -5.67 0.28 36.58
C PRO A 45 -7.11 0.44 36.04
N ALA A 46 -7.84 1.44 36.55
CA ALA A 46 -9.23 1.69 36.19
C ALA A 46 -9.42 2.54 34.92
N VAL A 47 -8.32 3.03 34.32
CA VAL A 47 -8.37 3.89 33.14
C VAL A 47 -8.97 3.13 31.96
N GLN A 48 -9.95 3.76 31.33
CA GLN A 48 -10.66 3.30 30.13
C GLN A 48 -10.27 4.11 28.90
N PHE A 49 -9.95 5.40 29.08
CA PHE A 49 -9.63 6.31 27.98
C PHE A 49 -8.25 6.92 28.23
N LEU A 50 -7.28 6.55 27.42
CA LEU A 50 -5.92 7.10 27.46
C LEU A 50 -5.63 7.88 26.19
N TYR A 51 -5.29 9.16 26.36
CA TYR A 51 -4.89 10.05 25.27
C TYR A 51 -3.41 10.38 25.42
N LEU A 52 -2.61 9.92 24.47
CA LEU A 52 -1.17 10.18 24.31
C LEU A 52 -0.86 10.90 23.00
N ASN A 53 -1.88 11.35 22.27
CA ASN A 53 -1.70 12.05 21.01
C ASN A 53 -0.88 13.33 21.16
N ASP A 54 -0.19 13.73 20.09
CA ASP A 54 0.64 14.93 20.04
C ASP A 54 1.76 14.92 21.09
N ASN A 55 2.56 13.85 21.06
CA ASN A 55 3.78 13.67 21.86
C ASN A 55 4.94 13.26 20.93
N ASP A 56 6.10 12.90 21.47
CA ASP A 56 7.31 12.57 20.70
C ASP A 56 7.96 11.28 21.22
N ILE A 57 7.14 10.25 21.46
CA ILE A 57 7.52 9.00 22.13
C ILE A 57 8.55 8.28 21.27
N LYS A 58 9.78 8.22 21.77
CA LYS A 58 10.93 7.56 21.15
C LYS A 58 11.24 6.23 21.82
N GLN A 59 10.91 6.08 23.11
CA GLN A 59 11.25 4.91 23.90
C GLN A 59 10.05 4.44 24.72
N ALA A 60 9.86 3.12 24.80
CA ALA A 60 8.86 2.50 25.65
C ALA A 60 9.50 1.33 26.41
N GLY A 61 9.09 1.15 27.67
CA GLY A 61 9.37 -0.07 28.42
C GLY A 61 8.33 -1.15 28.10
N PRO A 62 8.69 -2.44 28.15
CA PRO A 62 7.74 -3.53 27.95
C PRO A 62 6.65 -3.49 29.01
N TYR A 63 5.47 -4.00 28.67
CA TYR A 63 4.32 -4.11 29.58
C TYR A 63 3.77 -2.77 30.08
N THR A 64 4.14 -1.64 29.45
CA THR A 64 3.80 -0.30 29.96
C THR A 64 2.28 -0.09 30.08
N PHE A 65 1.49 -0.61 29.15
CA PHE A 65 0.02 -0.51 29.18
C PHE A 65 -0.66 -1.69 29.88
N GLU A 66 0.05 -2.77 30.20
CA GLU A 66 -0.52 -3.99 30.81
C GLU A 66 -1.32 -3.72 32.11
N PRO A 67 -0.93 -2.79 33.01
CA PRO A 67 -1.69 -2.50 34.22
C PRO A 67 -3.10 -1.91 34.00
N MET A 68 -3.37 -1.30 32.84
CA MET A 68 -4.67 -0.67 32.56
C MET A 68 -5.66 -1.72 32.03
N GLU A 69 -6.12 -2.60 32.92
CA GLU A 69 -6.97 -3.75 32.58
C GLU A 69 -8.32 -3.37 31.96
N ARG A 70 -8.76 -2.11 32.15
CA ARG A 70 -10.02 -1.59 31.63
C ARG A 70 -9.85 -0.69 30.42
N LEU A 71 -8.65 -0.60 29.84
CA LEU A 71 -8.37 0.29 28.72
C LEU A 71 -9.25 -0.07 27.52
N ARG A 72 -10.07 0.88 27.05
CA ARG A 72 -11.03 0.73 25.95
C ARG A 72 -10.63 1.52 24.72
N ILE A 73 -10.09 2.73 24.93
CA ILE A 73 -9.63 3.61 23.86
C ILE A 73 -8.23 4.08 24.19
N LEU A 74 -7.33 3.90 23.21
CA LEU A 74 -5.98 4.45 23.22
C LEU A 74 -5.79 5.33 21.99
N ASP A 75 -5.58 6.62 22.23
CA ASP A 75 -5.21 7.56 21.18
C ASP A 75 -3.71 7.85 21.23
N MET A 76 -3.00 7.42 20.20
CA MET A 76 -1.59 7.71 19.97
C MET A 76 -1.37 8.38 18.61
N SER A 77 -2.36 9.13 18.13
CA SER A 77 -2.20 9.91 16.88
C SER A 77 -1.09 10.95 17.04
N ASN A 78 -0.19 11.07 16.06
CA ASN A 78 0.94 12.02 16.14
C ASN A 78 1.73 11.92 17.47
N ALA A 79 1.98 10.69 17.95
CA ALA A 79 2.60 10.45 19.25
C ALA A 79 4.01 9.85 19.15
N LEU A 80 4.34 9.19 18.03
CA LEU A 80 5.61 8.50 17.84
C LEU A 80 6.66 9.45 17.26
N GLY A 81 7.80 9.55 17.93
CA GLY A 81 8.89 10.40 17.49
C GLY A 81 9.57 9.91 16.21
N ARG A 82 10.33 10.81 15.58
CA ARG A 82 11.08 10.50 14.35
C ARG A 82 12.10 9.40 14.61
N ARG A 83 11.94 8.27 13.91
CA ARG A 83 12.81 7.09 14.00
C ARG A 83 12.89 6.39 12.64
N PRO A 84 13.95 5.58 12.39
CA PRO A 84 13.96 4.65 11.26
C PRO A 84 12.73 3.72 11.30
N ALA A 85 12.30 3.24 10.13
CA ALA A 85 11.09 2.44 9.97
C ALA A 85 11.07 1.20 10.91
N ASP A 86 12.09 0.35 10.82
CA ASP A 86 12.17 -0.90 11.62
C ASP A 86 12.17 -0.61 13.11
N SER A 87 12.93 0.39 13.54
CA SER A 87 12.97 0.85 14.93
C SER A 87 11.61 1.36 15.44
N LYS A 88 10.77 1.91 14.55
CA LYS A 88 9.42 2.34 14.90
C LYS A 88 8.47 1.15 15.00
N ALA A 89 8.60 0.16 14.10
CA ALA A 89 7.87 -1.11 14.21
C ALA A 89 8.19 -1.83 15.53
N ASP A 90 9.48 -1.88 15.92
CA ASP A 90 9.93 -2.44 17.20
C ASP A 90 9.32 -1.72 18.40
N LEU A 91 9.25 -0.38 18.36
CA LEU A 91 8.63 0.41 19.42
C LEU A 91 7.16 0.05 19.60
N ILE A 92 6.43 -0.10 18.50
CA ILE A 92 5.02 -0.48 18.52
C ILE A 92 4.85 -1.87 19.13
N SER A 93 5.71 -2.83 18.77
CA SER A 93 5.69 -4.16 19.37
C SER A 93 5.94 -4.13 20.88
N VAL A 94 6.89 -3.30 21.36
CA VAL A 94 7.16 -3.14 22.81
C VAL A 94 5.98 -2.51 23.55
N LEU A 95 5.31 -1.53 22.95
CA LEU A 95 4.15 -0.86 23.55
C LEU A 95 2.98 -1.81 23.81
N PHE A 96 2.78 -2.81 22.94
CA PHE A 96 1.72 -3.80 23.05
C PHE A 96 2.19 -5.16 23.61
N GLU A 97 3.40 -5.22 24.17
CA GLU A 97 3.90 -6.42 24.82
C GLU A 97 3.16 -6.68 26.15
N VAL A 98 2.82 -7.94 26.43
CA VAL A 98 2.12 -8.38 27.65
C VAL A 98 2.69 -9.70 28.16
N ARG A 99 2.64 -9.95 29.47
CA ARG A 99 3.15 -11.20 30.08
C ARG A 99 2.12 -12.31 30.10
N LYS A 100 0.86 -11.98 30.38
CA LYS A 100 -0.18 -13.00 30.64
C LYS A 100 -1.39 -12.87 29.72
N LYS A 101 -2.17 -11.80 29.86
CA LYS A 101 -3.40 -11.59 29.10
C LYS A 101 -3.19 -10.50 28.06
N GLY A 102 -3.72 -10.72 26.85
CA GLY A 102 -3.85 -9.66 25.85
C GLY A 102 -4.83 -8.58 26.31
N PHE A 103 -4.83 -7.45 25.61
CA PHE A 103 -5.78 -6.36 25.81
C PHE A 103 -7.17 -6.79 25.29
N VAL A 104 -7.98 -7.34 26.19
CA VAL A 104 -9.34 -7.82 25.91
C VAL A 104 -10.37 -6.69 25.82
N GLU A 105 -10.19 -5.62 26.59
CA GLU A 105 -11.14 -4.49 26.64
C GLU A 105 -10.81 -3.40 25.62
N LEU A 106 -9.59 -3.38 25.07
CA LEU A 106 -9.14 -2.35 24.14
C LEU A 106 -9.90 -2.51 22.82
N ALA A 107 -10.88 -1.65 22.60
CA ALA A 107 -11.79 -1.71 21.47
C ALA A 107 -11.37 -0.78 20.32
N GLU A 108 -10.69 0.33 20.63
CA GLU A 108 -10.29 1.34 19.65
C GLU A 108 -8.85 1.80 19.88
N LEU A 109 -8.06 1.74 18.81
CA LEU A 109 -6.67 2.19 18.79
C LEU A 109 -6.48 3.17 17.63
N LYS A 110 -6.03 4.39 17.95
CA LYS A 110 -5.69 5.41 16.97
C LYS A 110 -4.20 5.61 16.91
N MET A 111 -3.64 5.46 15.72
CA MET A 111 -2.21 5.61 15.44
C MET A 111 -1.98 6.40 14.15
N SER A 112 -2.90 7.31 13.83
CA SER A 112 -2.78 8.17 12.66
C SER A 112 -1.58 9.14 12.77
N ASN A 113 -1.08 9.64 11.64
CA ASN A 113 -0.07 10.71 11.62
C ASN A 113 1.24 10.39 12.37
N ASN A 114 1.69 9.13 12.34
CA ASN A 114 2.90 8.70 13.05
C ASN A 114 4.08 8.40 12.11
N GLU A 115 3.98 8.73 10.82
CA GLU A 115 4.99 8.41 9.80
C GLU A 115 5.42 6.93 9.85
N ILE A 116 4.47 6.01 10.08
CA ILE A 116 4.72 4.56 10.12
C ILE A 116 4.94 4.09 8.69
N GLN A 117 6.01 3.35 8.43
CA GLN A 117 6.30 2.77 7.11
C GLN A 117 6.12 1.26 7.10
N THR A 118 6.58 0.60 8.16
CA THR A 118 6.51 -0.84 8.35
C THR A 118 5.89 -1.17 9.70
N LEU A 119 5.24 -2.32 9.78
CA LEU A 119 4.70 -2.91 10.99
C LEU A 119 5.10 -4.38 10.99
N HIS A 120 5.41 -4.92 12.16
CA HIS A 120 5.59 -6.37 12.28
C HIS A 120 4.22 -7.03 12.17
N LYS A 121 4.16 -8.19 11.51
CA LYS A 121 2.89 -8.93 11.33
C LYS A 121 2.20 -9.31 12.65
N ASP A 122 2.96 -9.32 13.75
CA ASP A 122 2.50 -9.64 15.08
C ASP A 122 2.37 -8.44 16.04
N SER A 123 2.64 -7.22 15.57
CA SER A 123 2.58 -5.98 16.39
C SER A 123 1.27 -5.82 17.15
N PHE A 124 0.16 -6.33 16.60
CA PHE A 124 -1.17 -6.21 17.19
C PHE A 124 -1.77 -7.56 17.63
N CYS A 125 -0.99 -8.64 17.72
CA CYS A 125 -1.50 -9.94 18.14
C CYS A 125 -1.99 -9.99 19.59
N LYS A 126 -1.54 -9.05 20.44
CA LYS A 126 -1.92 -8.97 21.85
C LYS A 126 -3.11 -8.04 22.11
N VAL A 127 -3.56 -7.25 21.14
CA VAL A 127 -4.77 -6.42 21.26
C VAL A 127 -6.02 -7.16 20.78
N ILE A 128 -6.33 -8.25 21.48
CA ILE A 128 -7.32 -9.25 21.07
C ILE A 128 -8.77 -8.75 21.05
N GLY A 129 -9.10 -7.71 21.81
CA GLY A 129 -10.41 -7.06 21.83
C GLY A 129 -10.61 -5.99 20.75
N LEU A 130 -9.60 -5.71 19.92
CA LEU A 130 -9.61 -4.55 19.05
C LEU A 130 -10.67 -4.66 17.96
N ARG A 131 -11.56 -3.66 17.90
CA ARG A 131 -12.65 -3.56 16.90
C ARG A 131 -12.40 -2.46 15.89
N ARG A 132 -11.69 -1.39 16.26
CA ARG A 132 -11.37 -0.26 15.38
C ARG A 132 -9.89 0.07 15.44
N LEU A 133 -9.26 0.16 14.27
CA LEU A 133 -7.86 0.52 14.12
C LEU A 133 -7.73 1.64 13.09
N ASP A 134 -7.20 2.79 13.53
CA ASP A 134 -6.88 3.92 12.66
C ASP A 134 -5.36 4.00 12.44
N LEU A 135 -4.95 3.72 11.21
CA LEU A 135 -3.58 3.84 10.72
C LEU A 135 -3.49 4.89 9.59
N SER A 136 -4.47 5.79 9.49
CA SER A 136 -4.53 6.80 8.44
C SER A 136 -3.36 7.77 8.50
N ASN A 137 -3.06 8.45 7.40
CA ASN A 137 -2.02 9.49 7.34
C ASN A 137 -0.64 8.98 7.80
N ASN A 138 -0.26 7.79 7.38
CA ASN A 138 1.07 7.24 7.59
C ASN A 138 1.77 7.02 6.23
N ASN A 139 2.87 6.29 6.21
CA ASN A 139 3.65 5.97 5.01
C ASN A 139 3.66 4.45 4.74
N ILE A 140 2.60 3.75 5.14
CA ILE A 140 2.51 2.29 5.06
C ILE A 140 2.26 1.88 3.61
N SER A 141 3.08 0.97 3.09
CA SER A 141 2.93 0.42 1.73
C SER A 141 2.35 -0.99 1.69
N ALA A 142 2.42 -1.72 2.80
CA ALA A 142 1.87 -3.05 2.98
C ALA A 142 1.40 -3.25 4.42
N PHE A 143 0.32 -4.00 4.61
CA PHE A 143 -0.20 -4.36 5.92
C PHE A 143 -0.52 -5.85 5.95
N GLU A 144 0.30 -6.58 6.70
CA GLU A 144 0.18 -8.03 6.88
C GLU A 144 -0.07 -8.32 8.36
N VAL A 145 -0.88 -9.34 8.62
CA VAL A 145 -1.27 -9.73 9.97
C VAL A 145 -0.99 -11.22 10.12
N ALA A 146 -0.37 -11.60 11.23
CA ALA A 146 -0.12 -13.01 11.52
C ALA A 146 -1.45 -13.76 11.74
N PRO A 147 -1.50 -15.08 11.43
CA PRO A 147 -2.71 -15.86 11.64
C PRO A 147 -3.25 -15.77 13.07
N ASN A 148 -4.57 -15.71 13.21
CA ASN A 148 -5.31 -15.58 14.48
C ASN A 148 -5.14 -14.23 15.20
N CYS A 149 -4.51 -13.22 14.59
CA CYS A 149 -4.42 -11.87 15.15
C CYS A 149 -5.50 -10.96 14.56
N LEU A 150 -5.97 -9.97 15.33
CA LEU A 150 -7.01 -9.01 14.92
C LEU A 150 -8.34 -9.62 14.43
N ARG A 151 -8.71 -10.81 14.92
CA ARG A 151 -9.97 -11.50 14.55
C ARG A 151 -11.24 -10.70 14.82
N SER A 152 -11.22 -9.88 15.85
CA SER A 152 -12.35 -9.03 16.28
C SER A 152 -12.40 -7.69 15.55
N LEU A 153 -11.44 -7.40 14.67
CA LEU A 153 -11.35 -6.09 14.01
C LEU A 153 -12.47 -5.93 13.00
N GLU A 154 -13.28 -4.89 13.17
CA GLU A 154 -14.46 -4.60 12.36
C GLU A 154 -14.24 -3.42 11.42
N ALA A 155 -13.46 -2.43 11.85
CA ALA A 155 -13.16 -1.23 11.08
C ALA A 155 -11.66 -0.95 11.05
N LEU A 156 -11.14 -0.72 9.83
CA LEU A 156 -9.75 -0.40 9.57
C LEU A 156 -9.64 0.84 8.67
N ASP A 157 -8.91 1.85 9.12
CA ASP A 157 -8.59 3.03 8.32
C ASP A 157 -7.12 2.97 7.88
N LEU A 158 -6.90 2.80 6.58
CA LEU A 158 -5.61 2.86 5.91
C LEU A 158 -5.55 4.03 4.93
N SER A 159 -6.45 5.00 5.04
CA SER A 159 -6.48 6.16 4.15
C SER A 159 -5.19 6.98 4.24
N ARG A 160 -4.83 7.63 3.13
CA ARG A 160 -3.65 8.53 3.04
C ARG A 160 -2.36 7.82 3.47
N ASN A 161 -2.12 6.65 2.89
CA ASN A 161 -0.89 5.86 3.04
C ASN A 161 -0.21 5.71 1.66
N GLN A 162 0.63 4.68 1.48
CA GLN A 162 1.41 4.43 0.26
C GLN A 162 1.03 3.09 -0.40
N PHE A 163 -0.20 2.61 -0.23
CA PHE A 163 -0.65 1.37 -0.85
C PHE A 163 -0.80 1.52 -2.36
N THR A 164 -0.09 0.67 -3.12
CA THR A 164 -0.31 0.51 -4.56
C THR A 164 -1.29 -0.61 -4.86
N SER A 165 -1.43 -1.59 -3.98
CA SER A 165 -2.44 -2.64 -4.05
C SER A 165 -2.87 -3.09 -2.66
N ILE A 166 -4.02 -3.77 -2.58
CA ILE A 166 -4.53 -4.35 -1.33
C ILE A 166 -4.62 -5.87 -1.54
N PRO A 167 -3.89 -6.69 -0.77
CA PRO A 167 -3.92 -8.14 -0.95
C PRO A 167 -5.25 -8.71 -0.44
N ALA A 168 -5.86 -9.61 -1.23
CA ALA A 168 -7.09 -10.31 -0.84
C ALA A 168 -6.90 -11.22 0.39
N SER A 169 -5.66 -11.65 0.67
CA SER A 169 -5.32 -12.44 1.86
C SER A 169 -5.53 -11.68 3.18
N LEU A 170 -5.72 -10.35 3.13
CA LEU A 170 -6.07 -9.58 4.33
C LEU A 170 -7.40 -10.07 4.95
N TRP A 171 -8.35 -10.53 4.13
CA TRP A 171 -9.62 -11.10 4.59
C TRP A 171 -9.49 -12.52 5.16
N ASP A 172 -8.38 -13.22 4.89
CA ASP A 172 -8.11 -14.52 5.50
C ASP A 172 -7.75 -14.37 6.99
N SER A 173 -7.22 -13.20 7.39
CA SER A 173 -6.82 -12.90 8.77
C SER A 173 -7.86 -12.06 9.52
N LEU A 174 -8.49 -11.10 8.84
CA LEU A 174 -9.42 -10.14 9.46
C LEU A 174 -10.89 -10.60 9.30
N GLU A 175 -11.23 -11.71 9.95
CA GLU A 175 -12.52 -12.42 9.81
C GLU A 175 -13.77 -11.54 10.03
N SER A 176 -13.69 -10.59 10.97
CA SER A 176 -14.80 -9.69 11.33
C SER A 176 -14.80 -8.36 10.57
N LEU A 177 -13.83 -8.12 9.68
CA LEU A 177 -13.70 -6.83 9.02
C LEU A 177 -14.92 -6.57 8.13
N SER A 178 -15.58 -5.46 8.38
CA SER A 178 -16.75 -5.01 7.61
C SER A 178 -16.56 -3.61 7.05
N THR A 179 -15.68 -2.81 7.65
CA THR A 179 -15.46 -1.41 7.26
C THR A 179 -14.00 -1.16 6.93
N LEU A 180 -13.72 -0.62 5.76
CA LEU A 180 -12.37 -0.31 5.30
C LEU A 180 -12.32 1.04 4.57
N ASP A 181 -11.38 1.90 4.94
CA ASP A 181 -11.02 3.10 4.20
C ASP A 181 -9.59 2.96 3.63
N ILE A 182 -9.45 3.12 2.32
CA ILE A 182 -8.17 3.12 1.59
C ILE A 182 -8.02 4.36 0.72
N SER A 183 -8.87 5.37 0.91
CA SER A 183 -8.86 6.59 0.10
C SER A 183 -7.53 7.34 0.23
N GLY A 184 -7.12 8.05 -0.83
CA GLY A 184 -5.85 8.79 -0.81
C GLY A 184 -4.58 7.93 -0.83
N ASN A 185 -4.67 6.67 -1.28
CA ASN A 185 -3.52 5.82 -1.57
C ASN A 185 -3.16 5.84 -3.06
N PRO A 186 -1.88 5.66 -3.44
CA PRO A 186 -1.43 5.64 -4.83
C PRO A 186 -1.75 4.30 -5.55
N LEU A 187 -3.02 3.91 -5.59
CA LEU A 187 -3.46 2.61 -6.11
C LEU A 187 -3.07 2.41 -7.59
N HIS A 188 -2.50 1.24 -7.88
CA HIS A 188 -2.24 0.73 -9.23
C HIS A 188 -3.40 -0.19 -9.64
N CYS A 189 -4.31 0.36 -10.44
CA CYS A 189 -5.55 -0.31 -10.84
C CYS A 189 -5.35 -1.21 -12.06
N ASP A 190 -4.70 -2.34 -11.84
CA ASP A 190 -4.46 -3.40 -12.84
C ASP A 190 -4.98 -4.76 -12.34
N CYS A 191 -4.53 -5.85 -12.99
CA CYS A 191 -4.88 -7.21 -12.62
C CYS A 191 -4.63 -7.54 -11.13
N ALA A 192 -3.59 -6.98 -10.53
CA ALA A 192 -3.20 -7.31 -9.16
C ALA A 192 -4.21 -6.79 -8.13
N LEU A 193 -4.91 -5.71 -8.45
CA LEU A 193 -5.95 -5.13 -7.59
C LEU A 193 -7.34 -5.75 -7.82
N GLN A 194 -7.51 -6.58 -8.86
CA GLN A 194 -8.80 -7.22 -9.19
C GLN A 194 -9.39 -8.05 -8.05
N PRO A 195 -8.64 -8.92 -7.33
CA PRO A 195 -9.21 -9.72 -6.26
C PRO A 195 -9.84 -8.86 -5.17
N PHE A 196 -9.17 -7.77 -4.79
CA PHE A 196 -9.68 -6.79 -3.85
C PHE A 196 -10.92 -6.08 -4.40
N SER A 197 -10.89 -5.61 -5.65
CA SER A 197 -12.05 -4.94 -6.29
C SER A 197 -13.30 -5.83 -6.28
N ASN A 198 -13.15 -7.14 -6.48
CA ASN A 198 -14.25 -8.11 -6.40
C ASN A 198 -14.83 -8.23 -4.99
N ILE A 199 -13.97 -8.31 -3.96
CA ILE A 199 -14.40 -8.31 -2.55
C ILE A 199 -15.14 -7.02 -2.23
N ALA A 200 -14.60 -5.89 -2.71
CA ALA A 200 -15.09 -4.57 -2.36
C ALA A 200 -16.47 -4.22 -2.95
N ARG A 201 -16.93 -5.00 -3.94
CA ARG A 201 -18.29 -4.91 -4.50
C ARG A 201 -19.34 -5.72 -3.74
N GLN A 202 -18.94 -6.55 -2.78
CA GLN A 202 -19.90 -7.37 -2.01
C GLN A 202 -20.63 -6.51 -0.97
N GLU A 203 -21.95 -6.70 -0.84
CA GLU A 203 -22.81 -5.92 0.07
C GLU A 203 -22.43 -6.03 1.55
N LYS A 204 -21.72 -7.10 1.95
CA LYS A 204 -21.24 -7.30 3.32
C LYS A 204 -20.26 -6.20 3.77
N TYR A 205 -19.51 -5.61 2.84
CA TYR A 205 -18.44 -4.67 3.18
C TYR A 205 -18.87 -3.22 2.94
N SER A 206 -18.74 -2.40 3.98
CA SER A 206 -18.88 -0.95 3.91
C SER A 206 -17.53 -0.32 3.62
N PHE A 207 -17.24 -0.08 2.35
CA PHE A 207 -16.11 0.77 1.98
C PHE A 207 -16.46 2.23 2.27
N LEU A 208 -15.68 2.87 3.14
CA LEU A 208 -15.85 4.30 3.41
C LEU A 208 -15.19 5.13 2.31
N ASN A 209 -15.68 6.36 2.13
CA ASN A 209 -15.10 7.32 1.20
C ASN A 209 -14.90 6.79 -0.24
N GLN A 210 -15.80 5.92 -0.73
CA GLN A 210 -15.71 5.31 -2.08
C GLN A 210 -15.47 6.36 -3.18
N GLY A 211 -16.13 7.52 -3.09
CA GLY A 211 -15.96 8.65 -4.02
C GLY A 211 -14.52 9.21 -4.11
N LYS A 212 -13.67 8.94 -3.12
CA LYS A 212 -12.29 9.46 -3.01
C LYS A 212 -11.22 8.39 -3.24
N THR A 213 -11.62 7.14 -3.50
CA THR A 213 -10.70 6.05 -3.78
C THR A 213 -10.41 6.00 -5.28
N ILE A 214 -9.38 6.73 -5.67
CA ILE A 214 -8.99 6.91 -7.07
C ILE A 214 -7.77 6.07 -7.43
N CYS A 215 -7.71 5.65 -8.68
CA CYS A 215 -6.53 5.04 -9.28
C CYS A 215 -5.45 6.10 -9.50
N ALA A 216 -4.23 5.87 -9.03
CA ALA A 216 -3.07 6.70 -9.37
C ALA A 216 -2.39 6.24 -10.66
N SER A 217 -2.49 4.96 -10.98
CA SER A 217 -1.90 4.34 -12.17
C SER A 217 -2.70 3.08 -12.56
N PRO A 218 -2.48 2.46 -13.74
CA PRO A 218 -1.70 2.95 -14.89
C PRO A 218 -2.27 4.24 -15.53
N PRO A 219 -1.54 4.94 -16.42
CA PRO A 219 -1.96 6.25 -16.95
C PRO A 219 -3.34 6.29 -17.61
N ASN A 220 -3.79 5.19 -18.22
CA ASN A 220 -5.12 5.07 -18.83
C ASN A 220 -6.26 4.99 -17.82
N ARG A 221 -5.97 4.75 -16.53
CA ARG A 221 -6.94 4.69 -15.44
C ARG A 221 -6.69 5.74 -14.35
N ALA A 222 -5.57 6.45 -14.43
CA ALA A 222 -5.22 7.48 -13.46
C ALA A 222 -6.34 8.52 -13.32
N GLY A 223 -6.71 8.84 -12.08
CA GLY A 223 -7.79 9.76 -11.72
C GLY A 223 -9.20 9.16 -11.73
N GLN A 224 -9.39 7.93 -12.21
CA GLN A 224 -10.71 7.27 -12.19
C GLN A 224 -11.02 6.69 -10.81
N ASN A 225 -12.30 6.71 -10.43
CA ASN A 225 -12.77 6.08 -9.20
C ASN A 225 -12.78 4.56 -9.33
N LEU A 226 -12.10 3.85 -8.41
CA LEU A 226 -11.98 2.39 -8.42
C LEU A 226 -13.34 1.67 -8.44
N PHE A 227 -14.32 2.18 -7.71
CA PHE A 227 -15.64 1.56 -7.56
C PHE A 227 -16.58 1.81 -8.74
N GLU A 228 -16.28 2.82 -9.57
CA GLU A 228 -17.07 3.15 -10.76
C GLU A 228 -16.52 2.52 -12.05
N LEU A 229 -15.39 1.80 -11.97
CA LEU A 229 -14.79 1.13 -13.11
C LEU A 229 -15.72 0.01 -13.65
N LYS A 230 -16.27 0.25 -14.84
CA LYS A 230 -17.14 -0.72 -15.54
C LYS A 230 -16.35 -1.87 -16.19
N GLU A 231 -15.08 -1.64 -16.51
CA GLU A 231 -14.21 -2.65 -17.13
C GLU A 231 -13.46 -3.47 -16.07
N ASP A 232 -13.29 -4.77 -16.33
CA ASP A 232 -12.43 -5.62 -15.51
C ASP A 232 -11.01 -5.06 -15.49
N LEU A 233 -10.40 -5.00 -14.30
CA LEU A 233 -9.05 -4.48 -14.16
C LEU A 233 -8.04 -5.32 -14.94
N CYS A 234 -8.33 -6.61 -15.13
CA CYS A 234 -7.48 -7.54 -15.87
C CYS A 234 -7.52 -7.41 -17.40
N ARG A 235 -8.53 -6.72 -17.94
CA ARG A 235 -8.67 -6.60 -19.39
C ARG A 235 -7.72 -5.49 -19.86
N SER A 236 -6.51 -5.87 -20.28
CA SER A 236 -5.65 -4.94 -21.00
C SER A 236 -6.38 -4.53 -22.28
N SER A 237 -6.34 -3.24 -22.61
CA SER A 237 -6.72 -2.79 -23.95
C SER A 237 -5.86 -3.57 -24.94
N GLY A 238 -6.45 -4.56 -25.60
CA GLY A 238 -5.76 -5.47 -26.49
C GLY A 238 -5.37 -4.75 -27.78
N TRP A 239 -4.29 -3.98 -27.75
CA TRP A 239 -3.60 -3.48 -28.94
C TRP A 239 -2.79 -4.60 -29.65
N GLY A 240 -3.19 -5.86 -29.49
CA GLY A 240 -2.57 -7.02 -30.12
C GLY A 240 -3.31 -7.45 -31.38
N LEU A 241 -4.63 -7.66 -31.30
CA LEU A 241 -5.40 -8.18 -32.43
C LEU A 241 -5.70 -7.11 -33.48
N GLY A 242 -6.10 -5.90 -33.06
CA GLY A 242 -6.44 -4.82 -33.99
C GLY A 242 -5.24 -4.36 -34.83
N THR A 243 -4.07 -4.23 -34.21
CA THR A 243 -2.81 -3.84 -34.87
C THR A 243 -2.28 -4.95 -35.78
N LEU A 244 -2.35 -6.22 -35.36
CA LEU A 244 -2.00 -7.37 -36.21
C LEU A 244 -2.90 -7.46 -37.44
N ILE A 245 -4.22 -7.29 -37.28
CA ILE A 245 -5.16 -7.28 -38.41
C ILE A 245 -4.83 -6.13 -39.37
N LEU A 246 -4.54 -4.93 -38.84
CA LEU A 246 -4.21 -3.76 -39.67
C LEU A 246 -2.90 -3.97 -40.44
N LEU A 247 -1.87 -4.56 -39.82
CA LEU A 247 -0.62 -4.92 -40.49
C LEU A 247 -0.81 -6.00 -41.56
N VAL A 248 -1.64 -7.01 -41.30
CA VAL A 248 -1.97 -8.06 -42.29
C VAL A 248 -2.75 -7.47 -43.47
N VAL A 249 -3.70 -6.56 -43.22
CA VAL A 249 -4.47 -5.91 -44.28
C VAL A 249 -3.58 -4.99 -45.14
N VAL A 250 -2.70 -4.20 -44.51
CA VAL A 250 -1.76 -3.32 -45.23
C VAL A 250 -0.76 -4.13 -46.06
N SER A 251 -0.21 -5.22 -45.50
CA SER A 251 0.73 -6.08 -46.24
C SER A 251 0.06 -6.84 -47.39
N ALA A 252 -1.16 -7.36 -47.19
CA ALA A 252 -1.94 -7.99 -48.26
C ALA A 252 -2.29 -6.98 -49.38
N GLY A 253 -2.70 -5.76 -49.02
CA GLY A 253 -2.98 -4.68 -49.97
C GLY A 253 -1.74 -4.30 -50.78
N GLY A 254 -0.58 -4.17 -50.13
CA GLY A 254 0.70 -3.91 -50.78
C GLY A 254 1.11 -5.02 -51.76
N LEU A 255 0.92 -6.29 -51.39
CA LEU A 255 1.23 -7.44 -52.25
C LEU A 255 0.33 -7.48 -53.50
N LEU A 256 -0.96 -7.17 -53.33
CA LEU A 256 -1.91 -7.10 -54.45
C LEU A 256 -1.57 -5.94 -55.39
N ALA A 257 -1.25 -4.76 -54.85
CA ALA A 257 -0.80 -3.62 -55.63
C ALA A 257 0.49 -3.95 -56.41
N TYR A 258 1.47 -4.57 -55.76
CA TYR A 258 2.71 -4.99 -56.41
C TYR A 258 2.46 -5.99 -57.55
N ARG A 259 1.61 -7.00 -57.35
CA ARG A 259 1.22 -7.95 -58.40
C ARG A 259 0.51 -7.26 -59.56
N TYR A 260 -0.38 -6.32 -59.26
CA TYR A 260 -1.10 -5.54 -60.26
C TYR A 260 -0.16 -4.70 -61.13
N TYR A 261 0.80 -4.01 -60.51
CA TYR A 261 1.79 -3.20 -61.23
C TYR A 261 2.80 -4.05 -62.02
N ARG A 262 3.32 -5.13 -61.44
CA ARG A 262 4.27 -6.03 -62.12
C ARG A 262 3.71 -6.59 -63.44
N ASN A 263 2.43 -6.95 -63.46
CA ASN A 263 1.79 -7.50 -64.65
C ASN A 263 1.52 -6.46 -65.76
N ARG A 264 1.74 -5.16 -65.49
CA ARG A 264 1.60 -4.07 -66.47
C ARG A 264 2.93 -3.48 -66.94
N ILE A 265 4.06 -3.94 -66.42
CA ILE A 265 5.37 -3.53 -66.92
C ILE A 265 5.66 -4.36 -68.19
N PRO A 266 5.70 -3.75 -69.38
CA PRO A 266 6.10 -4.48 -70.59
C PRO A 266 7.56 -4.93 -70.45
N VAL A 267 7.81 -6.21 -70.72
CA VAL A 267 9.17 -6.75 -70.78
C VAL A 267 9.88 -6.05 -71.93
N PRO A 268 11.00 -5.33 -71.70
CA PRO A 268 11.76 -4.76 -72.82
C PRO A 268 12.26 -5.91 -73.71
N PRO A 269 12.26 -5.75 -75.04
CA PRO A 269 12.71 -6.81 -75.94
C PRO A 269 14.18 -7.16 -75.64
N ALA A 270 14.52 -8.44 -75.78
CA ALA A 270 15.84 -8.96 -75.53
C ALA A 270 16.88 -8.25 -76.42
N PHE A 271 17.86 -7.59 -75.79
CA PHE A 271 19.05 -7.11 -76.48
C PHE A 271 19.90 -8.32 -76.90
N GLN A 272 19.86 -8.69 -78.18
CA GLN A 272 20.81 -9.61 -78.79
C GLN A 272 22.12 -8.87 -79.05
N PHE A 273 23.19 -9.23 -78.34
CA PHE A 273 24.54 -8.89 -78.74
C PHE A 273 25.00 -9.88 -79.82
N GLY A 274 25.09 -9.43 -81.07
CA GLY A 274 25.85 -10.10 -82.12
C GLY A 274 27.25 -9.47 -82.22
N TYR A 275 28.29 -10.25 -81.99
CA TYR A 275 29.66 -9.84 -82.34
C TYR A 275 29.92 -10.23 -83.80
N SER A 276 29.93 -9.23 -84.67
CA SER A 276 30.51 -9.31 -86.00
C SER A 276 32.04 -9.25 -85.89
N GLY A 277 32.72 -10.18 -86.56
CA GLY A 277 34.17 -10.27 -86.58
C GLY A 277 34.86 -9.01 -87.11
N LEU A 278 36.05 -8.78 -86.57
CA LEU A 278 37.10 -7.98 -87.19
C LEU A 278 38.38 -8.81 -87.11
N ASP A 279 38.83 -9.23 -88.28
CA ASP A 279 40.20 -9.66 -88.57
C ASP A 279 41.18 -8.50 -88.35
N SER A 280 42.45 -8.90 -88.23
CA SER A 280 43.72 -8.17 -88.42
C SER A 280 44.47 -7.73 -87.16
N ASP A 281 45.56 -8.47 -86.93
CA ASP A 281 46.87 -8.12 -86.37
C ASP A 281 47.06 -6.66 -85.89
N ASP A 282 47.39 -6.46 -84.61
CA ASP A 282 48.76 -6.17 -84.17
C ASP A 282 48.81 -5.79 -82.67
N ASP A 283 49.92 -6.19 -82.07
CA ASP A 283 50.58 -5.80 -80.82
C ASP A 283 49.89 -4.93 -79.74
N ALA A 284 50.05 -5.46 -78.51
CA ALA A 284 50.36 -4.78 -77.24
C ALA A 284 49.57 -3.52 -76.85
N VAL A 285 48.90 -3.60 -75.69
CA VAL A 285 49.10 -2.71 -74.51
C VAL A 285 48.04 -3.07 -73.45
N ARG A 286 48.52 -3.34 -72.21
CA ARG A 286 47.68 -3.40 -71.00
C ARG A 286 47.19 -1.99 -70.64
N PRO A 287 46.06 -1.83 -69.94
CA PRO A 287 46.19 -1.70 -68.48
C PRO A 287 45.09 -2.40 -67.66
N GLU A 288 45.48 -2.75 -66.43
CA GLU A 288 44.61 -3.08 -65.29
C GLU A 288 43.83 -1.83 -64.82
N PHE A 289 42.72 -2.02 -64.11
CA PHE A 289 42.56 -1.62 -62.71
C PHE A 289 41.39 -2.39 -62.07
N VAL A 290 41.55 -2.60 -60.77
CA VAL A 290 40.94 -3.57 -59.83
C VAL A 290 39.43 -3.43 -59.66
#